data_AF-A0A1I6Y9T1-F1
#
_entry.id   AF-A0A1I6Y9T1-F1
#
_cell.length_a   1.000
_cell.length_b   1.000
_cell.length_c   1.000
_cell.angle_alpha   90.00
_cell.angle_beta   90.00
_cell.angle_gamma   90.00
#
_symmetry.space_group_name_H-M   'P 1'
#
loop_
_entity.id
_entity.type
_entity.pdbx_description
1 polymer ?
#
loop_
_entity_poly.entity_id
_entity_poly.type
_entity_poly.pdbx_seq_one_letter_code
_entity_poly.pdbx_strand_id
1 'polypeptide(L)'
;MHALVEEASRLVDDLLARCTRTPVLAGIDVTVSSGVVHPAVRTWGVHAFLEDGRRAREHRELLAHRRPGERRWTVVRDAADAVYRTGDAVRRWADRAPAG
;
A
#
# COMPACT_ATOMS: atom_id res chain seq x y z
N MET A 1 9.24 18.81 8.44
CA MET A 1 9.38 17.88 7.30
C MET A 1 9.94 16.55 7.75
N HIS A 2 11.03 16.53 8.53
CA HIS A 2 11.63 15.31 9.10
C HIS A 2 10.62 14.40 9.84
N ALA A 3 9.85 14.94 10.78
CA ALA A 3 8.85 14.17 11.53
C ALA A 3 7.75 13.50 10.65
N LEU A 4 7.38 14.13 9.52
CA LEU A 4 6.38 13.57 8.60
C LEU A 4 6.96 12.44 7.76
N VAL A 5 8.24 12.55 7.38
CA VAL A 5 8.96 11.50 6.66
C VAL A 5 9.17 10.31 7.58
N GLU A 6 9.54 10.53 8.85
CA GLU A 6 9.67 9.45 9.85
C GLU A 6 8.35 8.75 10.15
N GLU A 7 7.25 9.50 10.31
CA GLU A 7 5.92 8.91 10.50
C GLU A 7 5.49 8.11 9.25
N ALA A 8 5.74 8.64 8.06
CA ALA A 8 5.50 7.95 6.80
C ALA A 8 6.29 6.65 6.67
N SER A 9 7.59 6.67 7.00
CA SER A 9 8.44 5.48 6.97
C SER A 9 7.91 4.40 7.93
N ARG A 10 7.56 4.78 9.16
CA ARG A 10 6.94 3.84 10.12
C ARG A 10 5.64 3.24 9.60
N LEU A 11 4.79 4.05 8.96
CA LEU A 11 3.56 3.56 8.34
C LEU A 11 3.82 2.59 7.18
N VAL A 12 4.88 2.81 6.41
CA VAL A 12 5.30 1.88 5.35
C VAL A 12 5.83 0.58 5.93
N ASP A 13 6.66 0.64 6.97
CA ASP A 13 7.19 -0.55 7.64
C ASP A 13 6.06 -1.36 8.28
N ASP A 14 5.11 -0.70 8.94
CA ASP A 14 3.91 -1.32 9.50
C ASP A 14 3.06 -1.97 8.39
N LEU A 15 2.90 -1.29 7.25
CA LEU A 15 2.16 -1.79 6.11
C LEU A 15 2.83 -3.03 5.50
N LEU A 16 4.15 -2.99 5.29
CA LEU A 16 4.93 -4.13 4.82
C LEU A 16 4.83 -5.31 5.80
N ALA A 17 4.96 -5.06 7.10
CA ALA A 17 4.81 -6.08 8.13
C ALA A 17 3.39 -6.69 8.16
N ARG A 18 2.36 -5.91 7.85
CA ARG A 18 0.99 -6.43 7.71
C ARG A 18 0.81 -7.23 6.44
N CYS A 19 1.41 -6.81 5.33
CA CYS A 19 1.41 -7.56 4.07
C CYS A 19 2.05 -8.94 4.26
N THR A 20 3.24 -9.03 4.86
CA THR A 20 3.93 -10.32 5.07
C THR A 20 3.21 -11.27 6.02
N ARG A 21 2.41 -10.74 6.96
CA ARG A 21 1.56 -11.54 7.86
C ARG A 21 0.22 -11.92 7.25
N THR A 22 -0.18 -11.32 6.12
CA THR A 22 -1.46 -11.61 5.48
C THR A 22 -1.34 -12.94 4.73
N PRO A 23 -2.09 -14.01 5.09
CA PRO A 23 -1.87 -15.35 4.53
C PRO A 23 -1.94 -15.42 3.01
N VAL A 24 -2.83 -14.64 2.38
CA VAL A 24 -2.95 -14.61 0.90
C VAL A 24 -1.78 -13.90 0.21
N LEU A 25 -1.01 -13.08 0.93
CA LEU A 25 0.18 -12.39 0.42
C LEU A 25 1.49 -13.06 0.87
N ALA A 26 1.43 -14.13 1.67
CA ALA A 26 2.61 -14.84 2.15
C ALA A 26 3.34 -15.52 0.98
N GLY A 27 4.65 -15.32 0.88
CA GLY A 27 5.48 -15.85 -0.21
C GLY A 27 5.36 -15.10 -1.54
N ILE A 28 4.52 -14.06 -1.62
CA ILE A 28 4.42 -13.18 -2.78
C ILE A 28 5.37 -12.00 -2.57
N ASP A 29 6.05 -11.56 -3.64
CA ASP A 29 6.87 -10.36 -3.57
C ASP A 29 5.96 -9.12 -3.46
N VAL A 30 5.98 -8.47 -2.31
CA VAL A 30 5.18 -7.29 -2.02
C VAL A 30 6.07 -6.07 -1.85
N THR A 31 5.81 -5.05 -2.65
CA THR A 31 6.48 -3.75 -2.50
C THR A 31 5.47 -2.66 -2.17
N VAL A 32 5.92 -1.69 -1.38
CA VAL A 32 5.14 -0.49 -1.05
C VAL A 32 5.83 0.71 -1.67
N SER A 33 5.10 1.49 -2.46
CA SER A 33 5.58 2.75 -2.99
C SER A 33 5.00 3.93 -2.24
N SER A 34 5.68 5.07 -2.28
CA SER A 34 5.16 6.34 -1.81
C SER A 34 5.17 7.35 -2.96
N GLY A 35 4.15 8.19 -3.02
CA GLY A 35 3.97 9.18 -4.07
C GLY A 35 3.41 10.49 -3.54
N VAL A 36 3.71 11.57 -4.25
CA VAL A 36 3.09 12.89 -4.06
C VAL A 36 2.17 13.12 -5.25
N VAL A 37 0.85 13.11 -5.02
CA VAL A 37 -0.14 13.37 -6.08
C VAL A 37 -0.41 14.86 -6.22
N HIS A 38 -0.30 15.60 -5.11
CA HIS A 38 -0.43 17.04 -5.03
C HIS A 38 0.51 17.56 -3.93
N PRO A 39 1.02 18.81 -3.96
CA PRO A 39 1.89 19.35 -2.90
C PRO A 39 1.32 19.26 -1.48
N ALA A 40 0.01 19.06 -1.36
CA ALA A 40 -0.72 18.93 -0.12
C ALA A 40 -1.31 17.53 0.14
N VAL A 41 -0.94 16.52 -0.65
CA VAL A 41 -1.51 15.16 -0.61
C VAL A 41 -0.40 14.13 -0.86
N ARG A 42 -0.20 13.20 0.08
CA ARG A 42 0.73 12.08 -0.07
C ARG A 42 -0.01 10.75 -0.08
N THR A 43 0.35 9.88 -1.01
CA THR A 43 -0.27 8.57 -1.18
C THR A 43 0.77 7.47 -1.12
N TRP A 44 0.33 6.27 -0.75
CA TRP A 44 1.15 5.07 -0.74
C TRP A 44 0.45 3.97 -1.50
N GLY A 45 1.20 3.17 -2.24
CA GLY A 45 0.69 2.08 -3.04
C GLY A 45 1.19 0.74 -2.53
N VAL A 46 0.33 -0.28 -2.48
CA VAL A 46 0.72 -1.68 -2.28
C VAL A 46 0.75 -2.38 -3.64
N HIS A 47 1.84 -3.09 -3.90
CA HIS A 47 2.13 -3.77 -5.15
C HIS A 47 2.43 -5.22 -4.81
N ALA A 48 1.74 -6.15 -5.46
CA ALA A 48 2.06 -7.56 -5.35
C ALA A 48 2.56 -8.07 -6.72
N PHE A 49 3.70 -8.75 -6.71
CA PHE A 49 4.35 -9.36 -7.85
C PHE A 49 4.38 -10.87 -7.68
N LEU A 50 3.94 -11.58 -8.72
CA LEU A 50 4.00 -13.04 -8.79
C LEU A 50 5.43 -13.50 -9.07
N GLU A 51 5.71 -14.79 -8.88
CA GLU A 51 7.04 -15.38 -9.12
C GLU A 51 7.54 -15.17 -10.56
N ASP A 52 6.63 -15.06 -11.53
CA ASP A 52 6.94 -14.78 -12.94
C ASP A 52 7.21 -13.29 -13.24
N GLY A 53 7.28 -12.46 -12.20
CA GLY A 53 7.53 -11.02 -12.28
C GLY A 53 6.34 -10.19 -12.76
N ARG A 54 5.20 -10.81 -13.09
CA ARG A 54 3.99 -10.05 -13.43
C ARG A 54 3.41 -9.43 -12.17
N ARG A 55 2.91 -8.21 -12.34
CA ARG A 55 2.19 -7.52 -11.27
C ARG A 55 0.78 -8.11 -11.14
N ALA A 56 0.48 -8.71 -10.00
CA ALA A 56 -0.84 -9.22 -9.69
C ALA A 56 -1.85 -8.08 -9.53
N ARG A 57 -1.46 -6.98 -8.84
CA ARG A 57 -2.32 -5.79 -8.64
C ARG A 57 -1.59 -4.55 -8.13
N GLU A 58 -2.21 -3.39 -8.36
CA GLU A 58 -1.93 -2.08 -7.72
C GLU A 58 -3.11 -1.64 -6.85
N HIS A 59 -2.86 -1.21 -5.62
CA HIS A 59 -3.80 -0.39 -4.86
C HIS A 59 -3.10 0.81 -4.26
N ARG A 60 -3.78 1.97 -4.21
CA ARG A 60 -3.23 3.23 -3.68
C ARG A 60 -4.15 3.80 -2.62
N GLU A 61 -3.56 4.33 -1.58
CA GLU A 61 -4.26 5.05 -0.52
C GLU A 61 -3.62 6.37 -0.16
N LEU A 62 -4.44 7.25 0.40
CA LEU A 62 -4.04 8.51 0.97
C LEU A 62 -3.65 8.28 2.44
N LEU A 63 -2.38 8.51 2.83
CA LEU A 63 -2.05 8.53 4.27
C LEU A 63 -2.01 9.93 4.88
N ALA A 64 -1.87 10.99 4.09
CA ALA A 64 -1.84 12.34 4.65
C ALA A 64 -2.29 13.41 3.65
N HIS A 65 -3.01 14.41 4.16
CA HIS A 65 -3.35 15.62 3.43
C HIS A 65 -3.13 16.89 4.25
N ARG A 66 -3.14 18.03 3.58
CA ARG A 66 -3.14 19.37 4.19
C ARG A 66 -4.08 20.26 3.39
N ARG A 67 -5.04 20.90 4.04
CA ARG A 67 -5.94 21.85 3.38
C ARG A 67 -5.26 23.22 3.19
N PRO A 68 -5.74 24.06 2.26
CA PRO A 68 -5.27 25.44 2.16
C PRO A 68 -5.37 26.18 3.50
N GLY A 69 -4.29 26.84 3.92
CA GLY A 69 -4.22 27.56 5.20
C GLY A 69 -3.83 26.71 6.41
N GLU A 70 -3.86 25.39 6.33
CA GLU A 70 -3.39 24.53 7.44
C GLU A 70 -1.86 24.53 7.53
N ARG A 71 -1.32 24.69 8.75
CA ARG A 71 0.12 24.61 9.00
C ARG A 71 0.61 23.18 9.25
N ARG A 72 -0.30 22.29 9.68
CA ARG A 72 -0.01 20.88 10.00
C ARG A 72 -0.66 19.96 8.98
N TRP A 73 -0.04 18.81 8.75
CA TRP A 73 -0.63 17.73 7.95
C TRP A 73 -1.57 16.90 8.82
N THR A 74 -2.65 16.43 8.23
CA THR A 74 -3.60 15.49 8.83
C THR A 74 -3.37 14.12 8.22
N VAL A 75 -3.11 13.14 9.07
CA VAL A 75 -2.91 11.74 8.67
C VAL A 75 -4.28 11.08 8.57
N VAL A 76 -4.60 10.53 7.40
CA VAL A 76 -5.82 9.75 7.15
C VAL A 76 -5.35 8.31 6.96
N ARG A 77 -5.56 7.42 7.91
CA ARG A 77 -5.05 6.04 7.79
C ARG A 77 -6.16 5.13 7.32
N ASP A 78 -6.03 4.56 6.13
CA ASP A 78 -6.82 3.39 5.75
C ASP A 78 -5.97 2.22 5.25
N ALA A 79 -4.68 2.14 5.60
CA ALA A 79 -3.72 1.17 5.03
C ALA A 79 -4.18 -0.31 5.11
N ALA A 80 -5.18 -0.60 5.94
CA ALA A 80 -5.87 -1.88 6.00
C ALA A 80 -6.67 -2.22 4.74
N ASP A 81 -7.39 -1.26 4.15
CA ASP A 81 -8.19 -1.46 2.94
C ASP A 81 -7.28 -1.83 1.75
N ALA A 82 -6.08 -1.24 1.66
CA ALA A 82 -5.10 -1.51 0.62
C ALA A 82 -4.61 -2.95 0.67
N VAL A 83 -4.26 -3.43 1.86
CA VAL A 83 -3.86 -4.82 2.09
C VAL A 83 -5.01 -5.75 1.74
N TYR A 84 -6.21 -5.44 2.24
CA TYR A 84 -7.40 -6.26 2.02
C TYR A 84 -7.73 -6.38 0.51
N ARG A 85 -7.83 -5.26 -0.19
CA ARG A 85 -8.14 -5.23 -1.64
C ARG A 85 -7.05 -5.86 -2.49
N THR A 86 -5.79 -5.71 -2.10
CA THR A 86 -4.67 -6.37 -2.79
C THR A 86 -4.78 -7.88 -2.61
N GLY A 87 -5.00 -8.36 -1.38
CA GLY A 87 -5.17 -9.78 -1.10
C GLY A 87 -6.40 -10.39 -1.77
N ASP A 88 -7.53 -9.68 -1.82
CA ASP A 88 -8.74 -10.12 -2.52
C ASP A 88 -8.52 -10.23 -4.04
N ALA A 89 -7.80 -9.28 -4.63
CA ALA A 89 -7.45 -9.33 -6.06
C ALA A 89 -6.53 -10.51 -6.39
N VAL A 90 -5.54 -10.80 -5.53
CA VAL A 90 -4.67 -11.99 -5.67
C VAL A 90 -5.50 -13.27 -5.59
N ARG A 91 -6.41 -13.39 -4.62
CA ARG A 91 -7.35 -14.52 -4.50
C ARG A 91 -8.14 -14.74 -5.78
N ARG A 92 -8.79 -13.67 -6.28
CA ARG A 92 -9.56 -13.72 -7.54
C ARG A 92 -8.72 -14.07 -8.76
N TRP A 93 -7.43 -13.71 -8.78
CA TRP A 93 -6.52 -14.12 -9.84
C TRP A 93 -6.20 -15.62 -9.75
N ALA A 94 -5.87 -16.12 -8.54
CA ALA A 94 -5.57 -17.53 -8.32
C ALA A 94 -6.77 -18.42 -8.70
N ASP A 95 -8.00 -18.00 -8.36
CA ASP A 95 -9.23 -18.71 -8.71
C ASP A 95 -9.47 -18.80 -10.23
N ARG A 96 -8.88 -17.89 -11.02
CA ARG A 96 -9.00 -17.83 -12.48
C ARG A 96 -7.78 -18.40 -13.21
N ALA A 97 -6.68 -18.63 -12.50
CA ALA A 97 -5.49 -19.19 -13.10
C ALA A 97 -5.83 -20.62 -13.55
N PRO A 98 -5.50 -21.01 -14.79
CA PRO A 98 -5.67 -22.40 -15.21
C PRO A 98 -4.90 -23.30 -14.24
N ALA A 99 -5.51 -24.42 -13.82
CA ALA A 99 -4.80 -25.44 -13.05
C ALA A 99 -3.60 -25.87 -13.89
N GLY A 100 -2.40 -25.48 -13.43
CA GLY A 100 -1.14 -25.85 -14.05
C GLY A 100 -0.90 -27.35 -13.95
#